data_AF-A0A976MBK6-F1
#
_entry.id   AF-A0A976MBK6-F1
#
_cell.length_a   1.000
_cell.length_b   1.000
_cell.length_c   1.000
_cell.angle_alpha   90.00
_cell.angle_beta   90.00
_cell.angle_gamma   90.00
#
_symmetry.space_group_name_H-M   'P 1'
#
loop_
_entity.id
_entity.type
_entity.pdbx_description
1 polymer ?
#
loop_
_entity_poly.entity_id
_entity_poly.type
_entity_poly.pdbx_seq_one_letter_code
_entity_poly.pdbx_strand_id
1 'polypeptide(L)'
;MESNFDEFMFMAIKQSTSIEDIIEKFFSFLRRHTDFYHTMLSPEELKKFNLDATVNTRGFHQFEMIKLVNKIMQKNFLEYRKGNQPYLLDSESTGTTQGSTPAKVQPATKGTSPVKTASTTKVSEVKNPPTSSSPSDPSRISPSAQRSECLSATTNGSNKQYECVKTKGDPVDAKYTINPWNGAITKNYAWTQTFKELTLEILSPERVNSKNVSVLMTKTTLTVKILDKILVDGELCRQINYYDSVWNIEDGYRILISIEKSEEYWWDCVIKGDETIDTQQIESVKRLDEFTGSEQSAILKMMSDHRKKNNM
;
A
#
# COMPACT_ATOMS: atom_id res chain seq x y z
N MET A 1 8.79 12.90 -5.53
CA MET A 1 7.48 13.58 -5.67
C MET A 1 6.42 12.60 -6.13
N GLU A 2 6.59 11.92 -7.27
CA GLU A 2 5.64 10.90 -7.76
C GLU A 2 5.39 9.78 -6.74
N SER A 3 6.45 9.22 -6.13
CA SER A 3 6.36 8.15 -5.11
C SER A 3 5.37 8.38 -3.96
N ASN A 4 5.17 9.63 -3.50
CA ASN A 4 4.23 9.96 -2.43
C ASN A 4 2.77 9.97 -2.92
N PHE A 5 2.55 10.20 -4.21
CA PHE A 5 1.24 10.13 -4.85
C PHE A 5 0.87 8.68 -5.15
N ASP A 6 1.84 7.87 -5.59
CA ASP A 6 1.65 6.44 -5.84
C ASP A 6 1.20 5.71 -4.56
N GLU A 7 1.80 6.01 -3.41
CA GLU A 7 1.37 5.47 -2.10
C GLU A 7 -0.09 5.79 -1.76
N PHE A 8 -0.51 7.05 -1.95
CA PHE A 8 -1.91 7.45 -1.79
C PHE A 8 -2.83 6.69 -2.76
N MET A 9 -2.41 6.51 -4.02
CA MET A 9 -3.18 5.75 -5.01
C MET A 9 -3.26 4.26 -4.65
N PHE A 10 -2.20 3.64 -4.13
CA PHE A 10 -2.23 2.26 -3.63
C PHE A 10 -3.18 2.10 -2.44
N MET A 11 -3.23 3.07 -1.53
CA MET A 11 -4.22 3.07 -0.45
C MET A 11 -5.66 3.22 -0.98
N ALA A 12 -5.89 4.09 -1.96
CA ALA A 12 -7.19 4.24 -2.62
C ALA A 12 -7.62 2.97 -3.39
N ILE A 13 -6.65 2.26 -4.00
CA ILE A 13 -6.86 0.94 -4.64
C ILE A 13 -7.28 -0.09 -3.59
N LYS A 14 -6.54 -0.23 -2.48
CA LYS A 14 -6.84 -1.19 -1.40
C LYS A 14 -8.24 -1.01 -0.77
N GLN A 15 -8.78 0.21 -0.79
CA GLN A 15 -10.11 0.55 -0.25
C GLN A 15 -11.25 0.45 -1.29
N SER A 16 -11.00 -0.11 -2.47
CA SER A 16 -11.94 -0.09 -3.60
C SER A 16 -12.12 -1.47 -4.24
N THR A 17 -13.33 -1.76 -4.71
CA THR A 17 -13.73 -3.10 -5.17
C THR A 17 -13.40 -3.36 -6.64
N SER A 18 -13.27 -2.31 -7.45
CA SER A 18 -12.88 -2.39 -8.87
C SER A 18 -12.22 -1.10 -9.35
N ILE A 19 -11.72 -1.10 -10.59
CA ILE A 19 -11.12 0.09 -11.20
C ILE A 19 -12.16 1.19 -11.47
N GLU A 20 -13.41 0.80 -11.77
CA GLU A 20 -14.55 1.70 -11.93
C GLU A 20 -14.88 2.43 -10.62
N ASP A 21 -14.89 1.72 -9.49
CA ASP A 21 -15.11 2.28 -8.15
C ASP A 21 -14.00 3.29 -7.77
N ILE A 22 -12.73 3.01 -8.07
CA ILE A 22 -11.61 3.96 -7.89
C ILE A 22 -11.84 5.23 -8.72
N ILE A 23 -12.18 5.07 -10.01
CA ILE A 23 -12.40 6.18 -10.93
C ILE A 23 -13.61 7.03 -10.50
N GLU A 24 -14.72 6.40 -10.09
CA GLU A 24 -15.90 7.10 -9.57
C GLU A 24 -15.58 7.83 -8.27
N LYS A 25 -14.88 7.20 -7.32
CA LYS A 25 -14.43 7.84 -6.07
C LYS A 25 -13.56 9.07 -6.34
N PHE A 26 -12.61 8.98 -7.28
CA PHE A 26 -11.73 10.10 -7.66
C PHE A 26 -12.52 11.26 -8.26
N PHE A 27 -13.38 11.01 -9.26
CA PHE A 27 -14.21 12.07 -9.85
C PHE A 27 -15.26 12.62 -8.86
N SER A 28 -15.79 11.79 -7.96
CA SER A 28 -16.69 12.20 -6.87
C SER A 28 -15.97 12.97 -5.76
N PHE A 29 -14.65 12.79 -5.59
CA PHE A 29 -13.80 13.68 -4.78
C PHE A 29 -13.64 15.04 -5.47
N LEU A 30 -13.23 15.08 -6.74
CA LEU A 30 -13.08 16.33 -7.49
C LEU A 30 -14.37 17.17 -7.47
N ARG A 31 -15.53 16.53 -7.68
CA ARG A 31 -16.87 17.16 -7.59
C ARG A 31 -17.18 17.84 -6.23
N ARG A 32 -16.60 17.37 -5.13
CA ARG A 32 -16.88 17.86 -3.77
C ARG A 32 -15.85 18.86 -3.25
N HIS A 33 -14.60 18.74 -3.71
CA HIS A 33 -13.45 19.45 -3.13
C HIS A 33 -12.74 20.39 -4.11
N THR A 34 -13.20 20.46 -5.36
CA THR A 34 -12.62 21.33 -6.40
C THR A 34 -13.70 21.97 -7.27
N ASP A 35 -13.29 22.96 -8.04
CA ASP A 35 -14.06 23.64 -9.10
C ASP A 35 -14.10 22.86 -10.44
N PHE A 36 -13.59 21.62 -10.48
CA PHE A 36 -13.36 20.86 -11.71
C PHE A 36 -14.59 20.65 -12.62
N TYR A 37 -15.80 20.65 -12.05
CA TYR A 37 -17.07 20.56 -12.80
C TYR A 37 -17.78 21.91 -13.00
N HIS A 38 -17.22 23.00 -12.46
CA HIS A 38 -17.80 24.34 -12.61
C HIS A 38 -17.64 24.81 -14.06
N THR A 39 -18.75 25.16 -14.71
CA THR A 39 -18.74 25.62 -16.10
C THR A 39 -18.76 27.14 -16.14
N MET A 40 -17.74 27.74 -16.75
CA MET A 40 -17.66 29.17 -17.01
C MET A 40 -18.74 29.57 -18.03
N LEU A 41 -19.53 30.58 -17.68
CA LEU A 41 -20.66 31.07 -18.48
C LEU A 41 -20.21 32.09 -19.52
N SER A 42 -20.87 32.13 -20.67
CA SER A 42 -20.66 33.20 -21.66
C SER A 42 -21.17 34.56 -21.15
N PRO A 43 -20.69 35.70 -21.70
CA PRO A 43 -21.21 37.04 -21.35
C PRO A 43 -22.72 37.23 -21.61
N GLU A 44 -23.32 36.38 -22.46
CA GLU A 44 -24.76 36.37 -22.72
C GLU A 44 -25.51 35.61 -21.62
N GLU A 45 -24.99 34.47 -21.18
CA GLU A 45 -25.54 33.69 -20.07
C GLU A 45 -25.43 34.42 -18.73
N LEU A 46 -24.31 35.11 -18.46
CA LEU A 46 -24.16 35.96 -17.27
C LEU A 46 -25.28 37.01 -17.19
N LYS A 47 -25.59 37.69 -18.30
CA LYS A 47 -26.70 38.64 -18.39
C LYS A 47 -28.05 37.95 -18.22
N LYS A 48 -28.27 36.80 -18.88
CA LYS A 48 -29.51 36.01 -18.81
C LYS A 48 -29.85 35.54 -17.39
N PHE A 49 -28.84 35.21 -16.59
CA PHE A 49 -29.02 34.77 -15.20
C PHE A 49 -28.82 35.89 -14.17
N ASN A 50 -28.54 37.12 -14.61
CA ASN A 50 -28.21 38.28 -13.77
C ASN A 50 -27.07 37.99 -12.77
N LEU A 51 -25.99 37.37 -13.26
CA LEU A 51 -24.79 36.99 -12.51
C LEU A 51 -23.60 37.88 -12.88
N ASP A 52 -22.77 38.17 -11.88
CA ASP A 52 -21.51 38.90 -12.06
C ASP A 52 -20.37 38.02 -12.60
N ALA A 53 -19.39 38.64 -13.26
CA ALA A 53 -18.23 37.96 -13.84
C ALA A 53 -17.37 37.19 -12.82
N THR A 54 -17.46 37.49 -11.52
CA THR A 54 -16.79 36.71 -10.46
C THR A 54 -17.13 35.22 -10.46
N VAL A 55 -18.27 34.79 -11.03
CA VAL A 55 -18.57 33.35 -11.15
C VAL A 55 -17.64 32.62 -12.14
N ASN A 56 -16.96 33.34 -13.03
CA ASN A 56 -15.98 32.80 -13.98
C ASN A 56 -14.53 32.86 -13.47
N THR A 57 -14.30 33.10 -12.17
CA THR A 57 -12.95 33.08 -11.57
C THR A 57 -12.33 31.68 -11.41
N ARG A 58 -13.09 30.63 -11.76
CA ARG A 58 -12.76 29.22 -11.52
C ARG A 58 -13.48 28.30 -12.52
N GLY A 59 -13.08 27.03 -12.58
CA GLY A 59 -13.68 26.02 -13.44
C GLY A 59 -13.14 26.01 -14.88
N PHE A 60 -13.98 25.56 -15.82
CA PHE A 60 -13.62 25.38 -17.22
C PHE A 60 -14.69 25.94 -18.16
N HIS A 61 -14.29 26.36 -19.36
CA HIS A 61 -15.25 26.55 -20.46
C HIS A 61 -15.89 25.22 -20.89
N GLN A 62 -17.05 25.29 -21.55
CA GLN A 62 -17.82 24.12 -21.95
C GLN A 62 -16.96 23.09 -22.71
N PHE A 63 -17.04 21.84 -22.29
CA PHE A 63 -16.26 20.69 -22.79
C PHE A 63 -14.72 20.72 -22.59
N GLU A 64 -14.10 21.81 -22.12
CA GLU A 64 -12.63 21.87 -21.95
C GLU A 64 -12.12 20.89 -20.88
N MET A 65 -12.85 20.70 -19.78
CA MET A 65 -12.53 19.66 -18.80
C MET A 65 -12.47 18.26 -19.44
N ILE A 66 -13.41 17.94 -20.34
CA ILE A 66 -13.47 16.63 -21.01
C ILE A 66 -12.28 16.48 -21.98
N LYS A 67 -11.90 17.55 -22.68
CA LYS A 67 -10.68 17.58 -23.51
C LYS A 67 -9.42 17.37 -22.67
N LEU A 68 -9.34 17.98 -21.48
CA LEU A 68 -8.22 17.81 -20.55
C LEU A 68 -8.11 16.35 -20.06
N VAL A 69 -9.20 15.74 -19.58
CA VAL A 69 -9.22 14.33 -19.16
C VAL A 69 -8.81 13.42 -20.31
N ASN A 70 -9.40 13.59 -21.50
CA ASN A 70 -9.08 12.76 -22.66
C ASN A 70 -7.60 12.91 -23.07
N LYS A 71 -7.03 14.12 -23.03
CA LYS A 71 -5.60 14.37 -23.30
C LYS A 71 -4.70 13.65 -22.30
N ILE A 72 -5.04 13.65 -21.01
CA ILE A 72 -4.28 12.95 -19.96
C ILE A 72 -4.38 11.43 -20.13
N MET A 73 -5.58 10.91 -20.40
CA MET A 73 -5.79 9.47 -20.63
C MET A 73 -4.98 8.97 -21.85
N GLN A 74 -5.00 9.70 -22.96
CA GLN A 74 -4.25 9.35 -24.17
C GLN A 74 -2.73 9.45 -23.98
N LYS A 75 -2.22 10.41 -23.18
CA LYS A 75 -0.80 10.48 -22.81
C LYS A 75 -0.35 9.21 -22.10
N ASN A 76 -1.03 8.86 -21.00
CA ASN A 76 -0.68 7.71 -20.17
C ASN A 76 -0.81 6.39 -20.93
N PHE A 77 -1.85 6.24 -21.77
CA PHE A 77 -2.03 5.07 -22.64
C PHE A 77 -0.87 4.88 -23.62
N LEU A 78 -0.39 5.97 -24.25
CA LEU A 78 0.74 5.93 -25.16
C LEU A 78 2.07 5.66 -24.44
N GLU A 79 2.28 6.22 -23.25
CA GLU A 79 3.47 5.97 -22.43
C GLU A 79 3.52 4.52 -21.92
N TYR A 80 2.39 3.98 -21.44
CA TYR A 80 2.29 2.56 -21.07
C TYR A 80 2.60 1.64 -22.26
N ARG A 81 2.06 1.93 -23.45
CA ARG A 81 2.35 1.16 -24.67
C ARG A 81 3.83 1.20 -25.05
N LYS A 82 4.50 2.35 -24.97
CA LYS A 82 5.94 2.47 -25.28
C LYS A 82 6.80 1.55 -24.41
N GLY A 83 6.48 1.40 -23.13
CA GLY A 83 7.21 0.53 -22.22
C GLY A 83 6.83 -0.96 -22.33
N ASN A 84 5.53 -1.27 -22.45
CA ASN A 84 5.01 -2.62 -22.20
C ASN A 84 4.43 -3.31 -23.45
N GLN A 85 4.07 -2.55 -24.48
CA GLN A 85 3.42 -3.04 -25.71
C GLN A 85 3.93 -2.30 -26.98
N PRO A 86 5.25 -2.16 -27.20
CA PRO A 86 5.78 -1.37 -28.32
C PRO A 86 5.35 -1.91 -29.69
N TYR A 87 5.16 -3.23 -29.80
CA TYR A 87 4.62 -3.92 -30.98
C TYR A 87 3.18 -3.50 -31.37
N LEU A 88 2.48 -2.69 -30.56
CA LEU A 88 1.19 -2.05 -30.90
C LEU A 88 1.35 -0.60 -31.38
N LEU A 89 2.58 -0.12 -31.58
CA LEU A 89 2.92 1.20 -32.12
C LEU A 89 3.46 1.08 -33.55
N ASP A 90 4.30 0.06 -33.81
CA ASP A 90 5.02 -0.15 -35.07
C ASP A 90 4.14 -0.74 -36.21
N SER A 91 2.94 -0.18 -36.40
CA SER A 91 1.99 -0.59 -37.46
C SER A 91 1.99 0.31 -38.70
N GLU A 92 2.77 1.40 -38.70
CA GLU A 92 2.84 2.37 -39.82
C GLU A 92 4.30 2.67 -40.25
N SER A 93 5.13 1.67 -40.59
CA SER A 93 6.40 1.92 -41.32
C SER A 93 7.08 0.69 -42.00
N THR A 94 6.31 -0.20 -42.64
CA THR A 94 6.83 -0.96 -43.80
C THR A 94 5.83 -0.85 -44.96
N GLY A 95 6.31 -0.71 -46.19
CA GLY A 95 5.47 -0.25 -47.31
C GLY A 95 5.61 -1.05 -48.60
N THR A 96 4.59 -0.93 -49.44
CA THR A 96 4.51 -1.44 -50.84
C THR A 96 4.40 -2.98 -50.90
N THR A 97 3.43 -3.62 -51.57
CA THR A 97 2.91 -3.34 -52.92
C THR A 97 1.53 -4.01 -53.15
N GLN A 98 0.79 -3.54 -54.16
CA GLN A 98 -0.37 -4.16 -54.85
C GLN A 98 -1.76 -4.16 -54.17
N GLY A 99 -2.77 -3.70 -54.94
CA GLY A 99 -4.05 -4.42 -55.05
C GLY A 99 -5.33 -3.77 -54.49
N SER A 100 -6.22 -3.37 -55.40
CA SER A 100 -7.70 -3.57 -55.36
C SER A 100 -8.28 -4.35 -54.17
N THR A 101 -9.41 -3.98 -53.53
CA THR A 101 -10.59 -3.21 -54.00
C THR A 101 -11.46 -2.76 -52.80
N PRO A 102 -12.42 -1.80 -52.94
CA PRO A 102 -13.20 -1.29 -51.81
C PRO A 102 -14.56 -1.98 -51.60
N ALA A 103 -14.83 -2.44 -50.38
CA ALA A 103 -16.15 -2.89 -49.88
C ALA A 103 -16.16 -2.92 -48.34
N LYS A 104 -17.26 -2.67 -47.61
CA LYS A 104 -18.53 -1.98 -47.92
C LYS A 104 -19.16 -1.58 -46.56
N VAL A 105 -19.84 -0.43 -46.48
CA VAL A 105 -20.42 0.10 -45.22
C VAL A 105 -21.83 -0.47 -44.96
N GLN A 106 -22.27 -0.41 -43.69
CA GLN A 106 -23.64 -0.57 -43.15
C GLN A 106 -24.12 -2.01 -42.80
N PRO A 107 -25.09 -2.16 -41.87
CA PRO A 107 -25.34 -1.37 -40.64
C PRO A 107 -25.65 -2.26 -39.40
N ALA A 108 -26.03 -1.63 -38.27
CA ALA A 108 -26.41 -2.31 -37.03
C ALA A 108 -27.84 -2.91 -37.04
N THR A 109 -28.08 -3.88 -36.16
CA THR A 109 -29.43 -4.30 -35.74
C THR A 109 -29.54 -4.37 -34.21
N LYS A 110 -30.71 -4.03 -33.67
CA LYS A 110 -30.99 -3.96 -32.23
C LYS A 110 -31.38 -5.34 -31.67
N GLY A 111 -30.97 -5.63 -30.44
CA GLY A 111 -31.60 -6.64 -29.57
C GLY A 111 -31.95 -5.98 -28.24
N THR A 112 -33.19 -6.13 -27.75
CA THR A 112 -33.71 -5.30 -26.64
C THR A 112 -34.34 -6.15 -25.54
N SER A 113 -33.60 -6.29 -24.43
CA SER A 113 -34.13 -6.54 -23.07
C SER A 113 -34.88 -7.89 -22.86
N PRO A 114 -35.37 -8.18 -21.63
CA PRO A 114 -34.79 -7.94 -20.30
C PRO A 114 -34.64 -9.26 -19.48
N VAL A 115 -33.95 -9.20 -18.34
CA VAL A 115 -34.16 -10.15 -17.22
C VAL A 115 -34.60 -9.37 -15.98
N LYS A 116 -35.59 -9.88 -15.26
CA LYS A 116 -36.11 -9.29 -14.01
C LYS A 116 -35.47 -9.93 -12.78
N THR A 117 -35.01 -9.07 -11.87
CA THR A 117 -35.39 -8.97 -10.45
C THR A 117 -35.81 -10.23 -9.66
N ALA A 118 -35.30 -10.29 -8.41
CA ALA A 118 -35.85 -10.94 -7.19
C ALA A 118 -35.60 -12.46 -6.94
N SER A 119 -35.57 -12.96 -5.68
CA SER A 119 -35.20 -12.36 -4.36
C SER A 119 -35.22 -13.36 -3.18
N THR A 120 -34.33 -13.17 -2.18
CA THR A 120 -34.54 -13.36 -0.70
C THR A 120 -34.66 -14.75 -0.04
N THR A 121 -33.80 -14.98 0.97
CA THR A 121 -33.96 -15.84 2.20
C THR A 121 -32.84 -15.44 3.21
N LYS A 122 -32.89 -15.43 4.56
CA LYS A 122 -33.81 -15.89 5.65
C LYS A 122 -33.79 -17.41 5.95
N VAL A 123 -33.84 -17.95 7.19
CA VAL A 123 -34.19 -17.46 8.56
C VAL A 123 -33.35 -18.17 9.68
N SER A 124 -33.01 -17.49 10.79
CA SER A 124 -32.61 -17.96 12.17
C SER A 124 -31.40 -18.94 12.40
N GLU A 125 -30.62 -19.02 13.51
CA GLU A 125 -30.74 -18.88 15.01
C GLU A 125 -31.00 -20.21 15.77
N VAL A 126 -30.56 -20.52 17.02
CA VAL A 126 -29.86 -19.81 18.14
C VAL A 126 -29.00 -20.82 18.99
N LYS A 127 -28.26 -20.32 20.02
CA LYS A 127 -27.95 -20.90 21.38
C LYS A 127 -26.55 -21.49 21.70
N ASN A 128 -26.21 -21.44 23.01
CA ASN A 128 -24.89 -21.56 23.69
C ASN A 128 -25.16 -21.77 25.23
N PRO A 129 -24.20 -21.81 26.21
CA PRO A 129 -22.76 -22.15 26.27
C PRO A 129 -22.60 -23.49 27.08
N PRO A 130 -21.86 -23.72 28.22
CA PRO A 130 -20.65 -23.17 28.90
C PRO A 130 -19.58 -24.30 29.22
N THR A 131 -18.62 -24.35 30.18
CA THR A 131 -18.16 -23.55 31.36
C THR A 131 -16.72 -23.97 31.81
N SER A 132 -15.93 -23.10 32.49
CA SER A 132 -14.80 -23.38 33.46
C SER A 132 -13.56 -24.22 33.00
N SER A 133 -12.35 -24.15 33.58
CA SER A 133 -11.70 -23.30 34.62
C SER A 133 -10.15 -23.43 34.60
N SER A 134 -9.43 -22.42 35.14
CA SER A 134 -7.98 -22.44 35.51
C SER A 134 -7.76 -23.05 36.93
N PRO A 135 -6.59 -22.98 37.63
CA PRO A 135 -5.22 -22.54 37.27
C PRO A 135 -4.05 -23.43 37.77
N SER A 136 -2.79 -23.13 37.44
CA SER A 136 -1.63 -23.08 38.39
C SER A 136 -0.29 -22.66 37.77
N ASP A 137 0.53 -22.00 38.59
CA ASP A 137 1.97 -21.66 38.49
C ASP A 137 2.62 -22.25 39.81
N PRO A 138 3.94 -22.25 40.15
CA PRO A 138 4.98 -21.30 39.73
C PRO A 138 6.47 -21.75 39.67
N SER A 139 7.33 -20.75 39.39
CA SER A 139 8.69 -20.52 39.95
C SER A 139 9.98 -20.93 39.20
N ARG A 140 10.64 -19.87 38.67
CA ARG A 140 11.95 -19.33 39.15
C ARG A 140 13.25 -20.10 38.87
N ILE A 141 14.17 -19.48 38.10
CA ILE A 141 15.58 -19.16 38.48
C ILE A 141 16.31 -18.41 37.33
N SER A 142 17.26 -17.53 37.70
CA SER A 142 18.31 -16.89 36.87
C SER A 142 19.57 -16.79 37.77
N PRO A 143 20.83 -16.56 37.29
CA PRO A 143 21.22 -15.33 36.55
C PRO A 143 22.48 -15.48 35.62
N SER A 144 23.10 -14.33 35.27
CA SER A 144 24.40 -14.11 34.59
C SER A 144 24.43 -14.47 33.10
N ALA A 145 24.58 -13.57 32.11
CA ALA A 145 25.35 -12.31 31.96
C ALA A 145 26.85 -12.50 31.66
N GLN A 146 27.26 -12.10 30.44
CA GLN A 146 28.50 -11.35 30.19
C GLN A 146 28.42 -10.56 28.87
N ARG A 147 29.42 -9.71 28.62
CA ARG A 147 29.41 -8.56 27.69
C ARG A 147 30.64 -8.64 26.78
N SER A 148 30.53 -8.29 25.50
CA SER A 148 31.71 -8.11 24.62
C SER A 148 31.44 -7.09 23.51
N GLU A 149 32.43 -6.21 23.35
CA GLU A 149 32.59 -5.23 22.26
C GLU A 149 33.60 -5.86 21.24
N CYS A 150 33.93 -5.35 20.03
CA CYS A 150 33.63 -4.09 19.35
C CYS A 150 34.01 -4.17 17.83
N LEU A 151 33.85 -3.04 17.13
CA LEU A 151 34.68 -2.55 16.00
C LEU A 151 34.58 -3.15 14.57
N SER A 152 33.88 -2.38 13.72
CA SER A 152 34.35 -1.79 12.44
C SER A 152 34.76 -2.63 11.22
N ALA A 153 34.05 -2.38 10.11
CA ALA A 153 34.61 -2.27 8.75
C ALA A 153 33.91 -1.13 8.00
N THR A 154 34.52 -0.54 6.97
CA THR A 154 34.08 0.73 6.37
C THR A 154 33.93 0.63 4.84
N THR A 155 33.12 1.56 4.29
CA THR A 155 33.04 2.03 2.88
C THR A 155 32.24 1.26 1.82
N ASN A 156 31.57 2.09 1.01
CA ASN A 156 31.11 1.90 -0.38
C ASN A 156 29.86 1.05 -0.62
N GLY A 157 28.74 1.75 -0.86
CA GLY A 157 27.49 1.17 -1.33
C GLY A 157 27.51 0.82 -2.82
N SER A 158 26.60 -0.09 -3.20
CA SER A 158 26.21 -0.31 -4.59
C SER A 158 24.75 -0.75 -4.61
N ASN A 159 23.99 -0.24 -5.58
CA ASN A 159 22.57 -0.58 -5.75
C ASN A 159 22.45 -2.06 -6.14
N LYS A 160 21.80 -2.89 -5.31
CA LYS A 160 21.66 -4.34 -5.54
C LYS A 160 20.20 -4.77 -5.48
N GLN A 161 19.72 -5.30 -6.61
CA GLN A 161 18.53 -6.14 -6.60
C GLN A 161 18.81 -7.39 -5.76
N TYR A 162 17.98 -7.64 -4.76
CA TYR A 162 18.03 -8.85 -3.95
C TYR A 162 17.36 -10.00 -4.70
N GLU A 163 18.14 -10.69 -5.54
CA GLU A 163 17.71 -11.91 -6.21
C GLU A 163 17.95 -13.13 -5.31
N CYS A 164 16.88 -13.90 -5.04
CA CYS A 164 16.95 -15.06 -4.15
C CYS A 164 17.65 -16.26 -4.82
N VAL A 165 18.49 -16.96 -4.06
CA VAL A 165 19.27 -18.10 -4.54
C VAL A 165 18.34 -19.28 -4.89
N LYS A 166 18.19 -19.58 -6.19
CA LYS A 166 17.28 -20.64 -6.67
C LYS A 166 17.82 -22.05 -6.42
N THR A 167 17.41 -22.68 -5.32
CA THR A 167 17.31 -24.15 -5.25
C THR A 167 16.05 -24.63 -5.99
N LYS A 168 16.13 -25.77 -6.68
CA LYS A 168 15.00 -26.30 -7.47
C LYS A 168 14.06 -27.11 -6.59
N GLY A 169 12.82 -26.65 -6.38
CA GLY A 169 11.81 -27.47 -5.69
C GLY A 169 10.44 -26.86 -5.39
N ASP A 170 10.30 -25.53 -5.38
CA ASP A 170 9.10 -24.88 -4.80
C ASP A 170 8.02 -24.51 -5.84
N PRO A 171 6.72 -24.70 -5.53
CA PRO A 171 5.61 -24.12 -6.28
C PRO A 171 5.37 -22.66 -5.86
N VAL A 172 4.89 -21.85 -6.83
CA VAL A 172 4.69 -20.39 -6.73
C VAL A 172 6.00 -19.58 -6.68
N ASP A 173 6.24 -18.71 -7.67
CA ASP A 173 7.22 -17.61 -7.56
C ASP A 173 6.66 -16.55 -6.57
N ALA A 174 6.57 -16.92 -5.29
CA ALA A 174 5.99 -16.12 -4.23
C ALA A 174 6.94 -14.97 -3.86
N LYS A 175 6.81 -13.85 -4.56
CA LYS A 175 7.43 -12.59 -4.13
C LYS A 175 6.66 -12.03 -2.94
N TYR A 176 7.40 -11.55 -1.93
CA TYR A 176 6.87 -10.68 -0.88
C TYR A 176 6.14 -9.48 -1.50
N THR A 177 4.99 -9.14 -0.93
CA THR A 177 4.16 -7.98 -1.30
C THR A 177 4.51 -6.73 -0.52
N ILE A 178 5.03 -6.86 0.70
CA ILE A 178 5.42 -5.70 1.50
C ILE A 178 6.68 -5.03 0.93
N ASN A 179 6.74 -3.70 1.06
CA ASN A 179 7.89 -2.88 0.69
C ASN A 179 8.89 -2.80 1.87
N PRO A 180 10.09 -3.43 1.79
CA PRO A 180 11.05 -3.48 2.90
C PRO A 180 11.84 -2.16 3.06
N TRP A 181 11.28 -1.01 2.69
CA TRP A 181 11.99 0.28 2.63
C TRP A 181 12.56 0.71 4.00
N ASN A 182 11.82 0.45 5.09
CA ASN A 182 12.25 0.68 6.48
C ASN A 182 12.52 -0.63 7.24
N GLY A 183 12.77 -1.74 6.53
CA GLY A 183 12.91 -3.08 7.08
C GLY A 183 13.90 -3.92 6.26
N ALA A 184 13.75 -5.25 6.30
CA ALA A 184 14.61 -6.14 5.52
C ALA A 184 13.87 -7.38 5.01
N ILE A 185 14.48 -8.06 4.04
CA ILE A 185 14.11 -9.42 3.65
C ILE A 185 15.11 -10.35 4.29
N THR A 186 14.67 -11.17 5.26
CA THR A 186 15.48 -12.23 5.87
C THR A 186 15.29 -13.55 5.11
N LYS A 187 15.95 -14.61 5.57
CA LYS A 187 15.82 -15.98 5.04
C LYS A 187 14.42 -16.58 5.20
N ASN A 188 13.66 -16.16 6.21
CA ASN A 188 12.39 -16.80 6.61
C ASN A 188 11.18 -15.87 6.48
N TYR A 189 11.39 -14.56 6.50
CA TYR A 189 10.34 -13.53 6.46
C TYR A 189 10.87 -12.22 5.88
N ALA A 190 10.02 -11.49 5.16
CA ALA A 190 10.23 -10.05 4.97
C ALA A 190 9.59 -9.29 6.14
N TRP A 191 10.10 -8.10 6.42
CA TRP A 191 9.45 -7.17 7.34
C TRP A 191 9.62 -5.73 6.89
N THR A 192 8.70 -4.88 7.34
CA THR A 192 8.74 -3.42 7.21
C THR A 192 8.19 -2.80 8.49
N GLN A 193 8.42 -1.50 8.71
CA GLN A 193 7.99 -0.84 9.95
C GLN A 193 7.66 0.63 9.76
N THR A 194 6.84 1.15 10.66
CA THR A 194 6.73 2.58 10.95
C THR A 194 7.40 2.88 12.29
N PHE A 195 7.25 4.10 12.80
CA PHE A 195 7.73 4.44 14.14
C PHE A 195 6.91 3.75 15.26
N LYS A 196 5.68 3.31 14.98
CA LYS A 196 4.73 2.70 15.94
C LYS A 196 4.49 1.20 15.75
N GLU A 197 4.38 0.75 14.50
CA GLU A 197 4.07 -0.65 14.15
C GLU A 197 5.20 -1.32 13.38
N LEU A 198 5.15 -2.65 13.29
CA LEU A 198 6.04 -3.49 12.49
C LEU A 198 5.22 -4.60 11.82
N THR A 199 5.34 -4.73 10.50
CA THR A 199 4.61 -5.74 9.72
C THR A 199 5.57 -6.79 9.17
N LEU A 200 5.34 -8.07 9.49
CA LEU A 200 6.04 -9.21 8.89
C LEU A 200 5.17 -9.85 7.80
N GLU A 201 5.80 -10.33 6.74
CA GLU A 201 5.20 -11.25 5.75
C GLU A 201 6.04 -12.54 5.74
N ILE A 202 5.40 -13.65 6.09
CA ILE A 202 5.96 -15.01 6.02
C ILE A 202 5.29 -15.74 4.85
N LEU A 203 6.09 -16.43 4.03
CA LEU A 203 5.61 -17.19 2.88
C LEU A 203 5.61 -18.69 3.19
N SER A 204 4.55 -19.38 2.78
CA SER A 204 4.44 -20.83 2.83
C SER A 204 4.46 -21.42 1.41
N PRO A 205 5.24 -22.49 1.14
CA PRO A 205 5.21 -23.19 -0.15
C PRO A 205 3.92 -24.00 -0.35
N GLU A 206 3.21 -24.32 0.73
CA GLU A 206 1.93 -25.04 0.69
C GLU A 206 0.76 -24.16 1.13
N ARG A 207 -0.46 -24.52 0.70
CA ARG A 207 -1.69 -23.79 1.07
C ARG A 207 -2.00 -24.00 2.54
N VAL A 208 -1.83 -22.95 3.34
CA VAL A 208 -2.11 -22.93 4.78
C VAL A 208 -3.56 -22.57 5.08
N ASN A 209 -4.05 -23.09 6.22
CA ASN A 209 -5.29 -22.70 6.87
C ASN A 209 -5.00 -22.33 8.33
N SER A 210 -5.92 -21.64 9.01
CA SER A 210 -5.75 -21.23 10.42
C SER A 210 -5.58 -22.39 11.42
N LYS A 211 -5.86 -23.64 11.02
CA LYS A 211 -5.57 -24.86 11.81
C LYS A 211 -4.11 -25.32 11.72
N ASN A 212 -3.39 -24.84 10.71
CA ASN A 212 -2.02 -25.23 10.36
C ASN A 212 -1.01 -24.11 10.64
N VAL A 213 -1.46 -22.94 11.10
CA VAL A 213 -0.61 -21.80 11.45
C VAL A 213 -0.79 -21.50 12.92
N SER A 214 0.31 -21.46 13.66
CA SER A 214 0.33 -21.07 15.08
C SER A 214 1.29 -19.91 15.25
N VAL A 215 0.73 -18.73 15.54
CA VAL A 215 1.45 -17.50 15.88
C VAL A 215 1.26 -17.27 17.37
N LEU A 216 2.34 -17.38 18.15
CA LEU A 216 2.37 -17.04 19.56
C LEU A 216 3.21 -15.77 19.74
N MET A 217 2.57 -14.73 20.27
CA MET A 217 3.20 -13.45 20.61
C MET A 217 3.16 -13.27 22.12
N THR A 218 4.27 -12.83 22.70
CA THR A 218 4.34 -12.35 24.09
C THR A 218 4.91 -10.93 24.09
N LYS A 219 5.07 -10.30 25.26
CA LYS A 219 5.67 -8.96 25.33
C LYS A 219 7.10 -8.88 24.76
N THR A 220 7.83 -10.01 24.70
CA THR A 220 9.25 -10.06 24.30
C THR A 220 9.60 -11.22 23.38
N THR A 221 8.66 -12.07 22.94
CA THR A 221 8.95 -13.20 22.06
C THR A 221 7.93 -13.34 20.95
N LEU A 222 8.38 -13.86 19.81
CA LEU A 222 7.54 -14.23 18.67
C LEU A 222 7.92 -15.65 18.23
N THR A 223 6.92 -16.52 18.19
CA THR A 223 7.05 -17.89 17.69
C THR A 223 6.00 -18.14 16.62
N VAL A 224 6.43 -18.45 15.39
CA VAL A 224 5.58 -18.75 14.24
C VAL A 224 5.88 -20.15 13.73
N LYS A 225 4.86 -21.00 13.72
CA LYS A 225 4.92 -22.39 13.25
C LYS A 225 3.89 -22.60 12.14
N ILE A 226 4.31 -23.26 11.06
CA ILE A 226 3.47 -23.69 9.95
C ILE A 226 3.58 -25.20 9.83
N LEU A 227 2.44 -25.89 9.95
CA LEU A 227 2.40 -27.34 10.17
C LEU A 227 3.32 -27.68 11.36
N ASP A 228 4.21 -28.66 11.21
CA ASP A 228 5.20 -29.02 12.23
C ASP A 228 6.53 -28.25 12.10
N LYS A 229 6.64 -27.31 11.13
CA LYS A 229 7.86 -26.53 10.89
C LYS A 229 7.82 -25.19 11.63
N ILE A 230 8.82 -24.96 12.47
CA ILE A 230 9.11 -23.65 13.06
C ILE A 230 9.79 -22.77 12.00
N LEU A 231 9.29 -21.56 11.77
CA LEU A 231 9.88 -20.58 10.82
C LEU A 231 10.47 -19.36 11.52
N VAL A 232 9.86 -18.94 12.64
CA VAL A 232 10.38 -17.89 13.51
C VAL A 232 10.23 -18.38 14.94
N ASP A 233 11.27 -18.30 15.76
CA ASP A 233 11.19 -18.56 17.20
C ASP A 233 12.35 -17.85 17.89
N GLY A 234 12.04 -16.83 18.69
CA GLY A 234 13.09 -16.05 19.35
C GLY A 234 12.58 -14.84 20.15
N GLU A 235 13.54 -14.15 20.76
CA GLU A 235 13.30 -12.92 21.49
C GLU A 235 13.24 -11.73 20.53
N LEU A 236 12.20 -10.91 20.65
CA LEU A 236 12.03 -9.66 19.91
C LEU A 236 13.08 -8.64 20.37
N CYS A 237 13.56 -7.76 19.48
CA CYS A 237 14.59 -6.79 19.84
C CYS A 237 14.13 -5.81 20.93
N ARG A 238 12.84 -5.48 20.96
CA ARG A 238 12.17 -4.61 21.95
C ARG A 238 10.78 -5.15 22.34
N GLN A 239 10.14 -4.46 23.29
CA GLN A 239 8.84 -4.88 23.83
C GLN A 239 7.67 -4.48 22.91
N ILE A 240 6.66 -5.35 22.86
CA ILE A 240 5.46 -5.18 22.01
C ILE A 240 4.18 -5.19 22.82
N ASN A 241 3.17 -4.48 22.31
CA ASN A 241 1.80 -4.57 22.80
C ASN A 241 1.09 -5.74 22.12
N TYR A 242 1.35 -6.96 22.61
CA TYR A 242 0.86 -8.20 22.01
C TYR A 242 -0.67 -8.38 22.08
N TYR A 243 -1.39 -7.53 22.84
CA TYR A 243 -2.86 -7.53 22.86
C TYR A 243 -3.47 -6.84 21.64
N ASP A 244 -2.84 -5.76 21.17
CA ASP A 244 -3.28 -5.00 20.00
C ASP A 244 -2.55 -5.46 18.71
N SER A 245 -1.61 -6.41 18.84
CA SER A 245 -0.92 -7.05 17.71
C SER A 245 -1.77 -8.19 17.12
N VAL A 246 -1.85 -8.27 15.79
CA VAL A 246 -2.75 -9.18 15.05
C VAL A 246 -2.01 -9.95 13.96
N TRP A 247 -2.61 -11.06 13.51
CA TRP A 247 -2.10 -11.82 12.36
C TRP A 247 -3.24 -12.34 11.49
N ASN A 248 -2.99 -12.47 10.19
CA ASN A 248 -3.94 -12.97 9.20
C ASN A 248 -3.25 -13.83 8.13
N ILE A 249 -4.05 -14.61 7.39
CA ILE A 249 -3.59 -15.39 6.24
C ILE A 249 -4.15 -14.75 4.97
N GLU A 250 -3.28 -14.40 4.02
CA GLU A 250 -3.66 -13.86 2.70
C GLU A 250 -3.39 -14.89 1.61
N ASP A 251 -4.30 -14.95 0.63
CA ASP A 251 -4.38 -15.91 -0.49
C ASP A 251 -4.41 -17.42 -0.11
N GLY A 252 -4.14 -17.75 1.15
CA GLY A 252 -3.82 -19.09 1.64
C GLY A 252 -2.34 -19.45 1.59
N TYR A 253 -1.43 -18.49 1.34
CA TYR A 253 0.03 -18.74 1.23
C TYR A 253 0.89 -17.73 2.00
N ARG A 254 0.35 -16.55 2.32
CA ARG A 254 1.03 -15.49 3.07
C ARG A 254 0.49 -15.46 4.49
N ILE A 255 1.37 -15.35 5.48
CA ILE A 255 1.01 -15.06 6.86
C ILE A 255 1.52 -13.65 7.14
N LEU A 256 0.58 -12.72 7.31
CA LEU A 256 0.86 -11.34 7.67
C LEU A 256 0.75 -11.21 9.19
N ILE A 257 1.71 -10.54 9.83
CA ILE A 257 1.72 -10.30 11.28
C ILE A 257 1.98 -8.81 11.50
N SER A 258 1.01 -8.09 12.06
CA SER A 258 1.12 -6.67 12.42
C SER A 258 1.31 -6.54 13.92
N ILE A 259 2.46 -5.99 14.31
CA ILE A 259 2.92 -5.87 15.69
C ILE A 259 2.91 -4.40 16.11
N GLU A 260 2.17 -4.09 17.16
CA GLU A 260 2.19 -2.75 17.78
C GLU A 260 3.34 -2.68 18.80
N LYS A 261 4.21 -1.67 18.69
CA LYS A 261 5.36 -1.50 19.58
C LYS A 261 4.92 -0.93 20.93
N SER A 262 5.57 -1.34 22.04
CA SER A 262 5.31 -0.71 23.35
C SER A 262 5.87 0.71 23.48
N GLU A 263 6.83 1.09 22.61
CA GLU A 263 7.51 2.39 22.60
C GLU A 263 7.73 2.81 21.14
N GLU A 264 7.54 4.10 20.83
CA GLU A 264 7.81 4.61 19.48
C GLU A 264 9.33 4.61 19.20
N TYR A 265 9.78 3.69 18.34
CA TYR A 265 11.21 3.48 18.08
C TYR A 265 11.47 2.76 16.76
N TRP A 266 12.60 3.07 16.10
CA TRP A 266 13.08 2.35 14.91
C TRP A 266 13.86 1.10 15.31
N TRP A 267 13.34 -0.07 14.93
CA TRP A 267 13.95 -1.36 15.21
C TRP A 267 15.02 -1.67 14.16
N ASP A 268 16.14 -2.24 14.59
CA ASP A 268 17.25 -2.70 13.73
C ASP A 268 17.01 -4.12 13.20
N CYS A 269 16.41 -5.00 14.00
CA CYS A 269 15.97 -6.34 13.65
C CYS A 269 14.60 -6.63 14.29
N VAL A 270 13.90 -7.67 13.83
CA VAL A 270 12.69 -8.15 14.52
C VAL A 270 13.07 -9.08 15.66
N ILE A 271 13.80 -10.15 15.35
CA ILE A 271 14.35 -11.11 16.31
C ILE A 271 15.81 -10.79 16.59
N LYS A 272 16.24 -10.87 17.86
CA LYS A 272 17.64 -10.66 18.24
C LYS A 272 18.54 -11.72 17.61
N GLY A 273 19.47 -11.29 16.76
CA GLY A 273 20.43 -12.14 16.07
C GLY A 273 20.10 -12.43 14.60
N ASP A 274 18.93 -12.01 14.12
CA ASP A 274 18.65 -11.92 12.68
C ASP A 274 19.38 -10.73 12.03
N GLU A 275 19.32 -10.66 10.71
CA GLU A 275 19.97 -9.62 9.89
C GLU A 275 19.40 -8.22 10.20
N THR A 276 20.30 -7.28 10.55
CA THR A 276 19.96 -5.93 11.00
C THR A 276 20.03 -4.87 9.89
N ILE A 277 19.28 -3.77 10.07
CA ILE A 277 19.35 -2.55 9.25
C ILE A 277 20.02 -1.39 9.99
N ASP A 278 20.62 -0.45 9.22
CA ASP A 278 21.07 0.82 9.79
C ASP A 278 19.89 1.78 9.98
N THR A 279 19.43 1.89 11.22
CA THR A 279 18.32 2.77 11.60
C THR A 279 18.63 4.27 11.48
N GLN A 280 19.89 4.66 11.25
CA GLN A 280 20.27 6.06 11.00
C GLN A 280 19.97 6.53 9.58
N GLN A 281 19.80 5.61 8.61
CA GLN A 281 19.45 5.94 7.21
C GLN A 281 17.93 5.98 6.95
N ILE A 282 17.09 5.75 7.97
CA ILE A 282 15.64 5.70 7.79
C ILE A 282 15.05 7.10 7.59
N GLU A 283 14.49 7.34 6.40
CA GLU A 283 13.74 8.57 6.09
C GLU A 283 12.42 8.63 6.86
N SER A 284 12.47 9.17 8.07
CA SER A 284 11.32 9.33 8.98
C SER A 284 10.43 10.52 8.58
N VAL A 285 9.57 10.31 7.57
CA VAL A 285 8.56 11.29 7.13
C VAL A 285 7.38 11.34 8.10
N LYS A 286 7.58 11.92 9.28
CA LYS A 286 6.50 12.18 10.25
C LYS A 286 5.66 13.38 9.79
N ARG A 287 4.33 13.23 9.69
CA ARG A 287 3.44 14.33 9.29
C ARG A 287 3.39 15.41 10.38
N LEU A 288 3.19 16.66 9.97
CA LEU A 288 3.17 17.79 10.91
C LEU A 288 2.06 17.64 11.99
N ASP A 289 0.92 17.05 11.65
CA ASP A 289 -0.19 16.84 12.59
C ASP A 289 0.03 15.70 13.61
N GLU A 290 1.05 14.86 13.43
CA GLU A 290 1.43 13.79 14.37
C GLU A 290 2.38 14.25 15.49
N PHE A 291 2.83 15.51 15.44
CA PHE A 291 3.58 16.16 16.51
C PHE A 291 2.64 16.80 17.53
N THR A 292 3.07 16.98 18.77
CA THR A 292 2.29 17.73 19.77
C THR A 292 2.19 19.22 19.37
N GLY A 293 1.16 19.94 19.83
CA GLY A 293 0.97 21.36 19.47
C GLY A 293 2.16 22.28 19.81
N SER A 294 2.99 21.90 20.79
CA SER A 294 4.25 22.60 21.12
C SER A 294 5.30 22.39 20.03
N GLU A 295 5.53 21.14 19.64
CA GLU A 295 6.47 20.75 18.58
C GLU A 295 6.01 21.30 17.21
N GLN A 296 4.71 21.22 16.89
CA GLN A 296 4.13 21.84 15.70
C GLN A 296 4.46 23.33 15.61
N SER A 297 4.31 24.04 16.73
CA SER A 297 4.62 25.48 16.82
C SER A 297 6.11 25.77 16.63
N ALA A 298 6.99 24.91 17.17
CA ALA A 298 8.43 25.01 16.97
C ALA A 298 8.85 24.75 15.51
N ILE A 299 8.31 23.70 14.89
CA ILE A 299 8.57 23.33 13.48
C ILE A 299 8.08 24.44 12.55
N LEU A 300 6.84 24.93 12.73
CA LEU A 300 6.29 26.04 11.93
C LEU A 300 7.11 27.33 12.07
N LYS A 301 7.64 27.61 13.27
CA LYS A 301 8.56 28.73 13.48
C LYS A 301 9.87 28.52 12.71
N MET A 302 10.52 27.36 12.83
CA MET A 302 11.75 27.04 12.10
C MET A 302 11.56 27.14 10.58
N MET A 303 10.46 26.60 10.03
CA MET A 303 10.12 26.72 8.61
C MET A 303 9.91 28.17 8.19
N SER A 304 9.28 28.99 9.04
CA SER A 304 9.06 30.41 8.79
C SER A 304 10.36 31.22 8.81
N ASP A 305 11.24 30.96 9.76
CA ASP A 305 12.52 31.66 9.89
C ASP A 305 13.53 31.22 8.80
N HIS A 306 13.48 29.95 8.36
CA HIS A 306 14.22 29.47 7.19
C HIS A 306 13.72 30.13 5.88
N ARG A 307 12.40 30.30 5.71
CA ARG A 307 11.83 31.05 4.57
C ARG A 307 12.27 32.52 4.56
N LYS A 308 12.32 33.19 5.71
CA LYS A 308 12.87 34.56 5.80
C LYS A 308 14.33 34.60 5.39
N LYS A 309 15.15 33.65 5.88
CA LYS A 309 16.59 33.59 5.61
C LYS A 309 16.95 33.24 4.16
N ASN A 310 16.09 32.54 3.43
CA ASN A 310 16.28 32.26 1.99
C ASN A 310 15.69 33.34 1.06
N ASN A 311 14.90 34.27 1.59
CA ASN A 311 14.25 35.36 0.83
C ASN A 311 14.88 36.74 1.16
N MET A 312 16.12 36.76 1.65
CA MET A 312 16.86 37.93 2.14
C MET A 312 18.35 37.79 1.83
#